data_AF-F0YE37-F1
#
_entry.id   AF-F0YE37-F1
#
_cell.length_a   1.000
_cell.length_b   1.000
_cell.length_c   1.000
_cell.angle_alpha   90.00
_cell.angle_beta   90.00
_cell.angle_gamma   90.00
#
_symmetry.space_group_name_H-M   'P 1'
#
loop_
_entity.id
_entity.type
_entity.pdbx_description
1 polymer ?
#
loop_
_entity_poly.entity_id
_entity_poly.type
_entity_poly.pdbx_seq_one_letter_code
_entity_poly.pdbx_strand_id
1 'polypeptide(L)' 'FQEISHLNDRKVSLKDSHFGYLQQHPELRSILADFTAAALLEKPMKIFPFAAEHFAGLAQSPE' A
#
# COMPACT_ATOMS: atom_id res chain seq x y z
N PHE A 1 31.76 9.99 6.33
CA PHE A 1 31.61 9.75 4.87
C PHE A 1 31.17 8.32 4.55
N GLN A 2 31.83 7.28 5.07
CA GLN A 2 31.45 5.87 4.80
C GLN A 2 30.05 5.48 5.29
N GLU A 3 29.64 5.95 6.47
CA GLU A 3 28.31 5.64 7.04
C GLU A 3 27.16 6.23 6.22
N ILE A 4 27.31 7.45 5.72
CA ILE A 4 26.32 8.09 4.84
C ILE A 4 26.21 7.33 3.51
N SER A 5 27.34 6.85 2.95
CA SER A 5 27.33 6.02 1.74
C SER A 5 26.54 4.73 1.97
N HIS A 6 26.82 4.03 3.07
CA HIS A 6 26.14 2.78 3.41
C HIS A 6 24.63 2.97 3.62
N LEU A 7 24.21 4.05 4.29
CA LEU A 7 22.79 4.36 4.48
C LEU A 7 22.09 4.67 3.14
N ASN A 8 22.78 5.35 2.22
CA ASN A 8 22.25 5.63 0.89
C ASN A 8 22.08 4.34 0.08
N ASP A 9 23.06 3.44 0.09
CA ASP A 9 22.99 2.16 -0.63
C ASP A 9 21.84 1.30 -0.11
N ARG A 10 21.66 1.22 1.22
CA ARG A 10 20.52 0.51 1.83
C ARG A 10 19.18 1.13 1.46
N LYS A 11 19.09 2.46 1.41
CA LYS A 11 17.87 3.16 0.99
C LYS A 11 17.51 2.86 -0.46
N VAL A 12 18.51 2.81 -1.36
CA VAL A 12 18.29 2.46 -2.77
C VAL A 12 17.80 1.02 -2.86
N SER A 13 18.52 0.07 -2.25
CA SER A 13 18.11 -1.34 -2.25
C SER A 13 16.70 -1.56 -1.69
N LEU A 14 16.33 -0.88 -0.61
CA LEU A 14 14.97 -0.98 -0.06
C LEU A 14 13.91 -0.44 -1.02
N LYS A 15 14.20 0.66 -1.72
CA LYS A 15 13.30 1.21 -2.74
C LYS A 15 13.13 0.26 -3.91
N ASP A 16 14.22 -0.33 -4.40
CA ASP A 16 14.18 -1.25 -5.53
C ASP A 16 13.37 -2.50 -5.18
N SER A 17 13.58 -3.07 -3.98
CA SER A 17 12.76 -4.17 -3.48
C SER A 17 11.29 -3.78 -3.34
N HIS A 18 10.99 -2.58 -2.86
CA HIS A 18 9.62 -2.08 -2.76
C HIS A 18 8.94 -1.95 -4.12
N PHE A 19 9.62 -1.35 -5.10
CA PHE A 19 9.09 -1.25 -6.47
C PHE A 19 8.92 -2.62 -7.12
N GLY A 20 9.87 -3.54 -6.91
CA GLY A 20 9.77 -4.92 -7.38
C GLY A 20 8.55 -5.63 -6.81
N TYR A 21 8.30 -5.49 -5.51
CA TYR A 21 7.11 -6.04 -4.86
C TYR A 21 5.81 -5.48 -5.47
N LEU A 22 5.72 -4.15 -5.67
CA LEU A 22 4.55 -3.54 -6.29
C LEU A 22 4.34 -3.96 -7.75
N GLN A 23 5.42 -4.21 -8.51
CA GLN A 23 5.33 -4.70 -9.88
C GLN A 23 4.86 -6.15 -9.94
N GLN A 24 5.26 -6.98 -8.97
CA GLN A 24 4.81 -8.37 -8.87
C GLN A 24 3.36 -8.51 -8.41
N HIS A 25 2.83 -7.49 -7.71
CA HIS A 25 1.51 -7.49 -7.10
C HIS A 25 0.61 -6.36 -7.64
N PRO A 26 0.18 -6.41 -8.92
CA PRO A 26 -0.69 -5.40 -9.53
C PRO A 26 -2.05 -5.27 -8.81
N GLU A 27 -2.51 -6.31 -8.12
CA GLU A 27 -3.73 -6.32 -7.30
C GLU A 27 -3.71 -5.24 -6.22
N LEU A 28 -2.54 -4.94 -5.64
CA LEU A 28 -2.40 -3.90 -4.62
C LEU A 28 -2.76 -2.52 -5.18
N ARG A 29 -2.41 -2.27 -6.45
CA ARG A 29 -2.77 -1.02 -7.12
C ARG A 29 -4.28 -0.93 -7.34
N SER A 30 -4.93 -2.03 -7.70
CA SER A 30 -6.40 -2.07 -7.86
C SER A 30 -7.09 -1.83 -6.52
N ILE A 31 -6.71 -2.57 -5.48
CA ILE A 31 -7.27 -2.47 -4.13
C ILE A 31 -7.18 -1.02 -3.61
N LEU A 32 -6.03 -0.37 -3.79
CA LEU A 32 -5.87 1.02 -3.36
C LEU A 32 -6.68 2.01 -4.20
N ALA A 33 -6.79 1.77 -5.52
CA ALA A 33 -7.59 2.61 -6.40
C ALA A 33 -9.08 2.54 -6.06
N ASP A 34 -9.58 1.33 -5.80
CA ASP A 34 -10.97 1.08 -5.43
C ASP A 34 -11.33 1.74 -4.09
N PHE A 35 -10.47 1.59 -3.09
CA PHE A 35 -10.62 2.29 -1.81
C PHE A 35 -10.61 3.81 -1.97
N THR A 36 -9.68 4.33 -2.79
CA THR A 36 -9.57 5.78 -3.02
C THR A 36 -10.83 6.32 -3.71
N ALA A 37 -11.37 5.60 -4.70
CA ALA A 37 -12.59 5.96 -5.37
C ALA A 37 -13.79 5.99 -4.40
N ALA A 38 -13.93 4.95 -3.57
CA ALA A 38 -15.00 4.88 -2.57
C ALA A 38 -14.88 6.00 -1.52
N ALA A 39 -13.68 6.27 -1.02
CA ALA A 39 -13.43 7.34 -0.05
C ALA A 39 -13.76 8.74 -0.62
N LEU A 40 -13.43 9.00 -1.89
CA LEU A 40 -13.72 10.26 -2.56
C LEU A 40 -15.21 10.45 -2.85
N LEU A 41 -15.94 9.36 -3.10
CA LEU A 41 -17.37 9.36 -3.36
C LEU A 41 -18.18 9.59 -2.07
N GLU A 42 -17.89 8.81 -1.03
CA GLU A 42 -18.67 8.80 0.21
C GLU A 42 -18.26 9.89 1.20
N LYS A 43 -17.01 10.39 1.09
CA LYS A 43 -16.45 11.44 1.95
C LYS A 43 -16.73 11.19 3.45
N PRO A 44 -16.33 10.03 3.98
CA PRO A 44 -16.68 9.63 5.33
C PRO A 44 -16.07 10.59 6.36
N MET A 45 -16.85 10.95 7.38
CA MET A 45 -16.34 11.73 8.52
C MET A 45 -15.27 10.96 9.33
N LYS A 46 -15.32 9.63 9.29
CA LYS A 46 -14.38 8.75 10.00
C LYS A 46 -13.74 7.78 9.02
N ILE A 47 -12.53 8.10 8.56
CA ILE A 47 -11.83 7.34 7.52
C ILE A 47 -11.38 5.94 7.97
N PHE A 48 -10.98 5.76 9.24
CA PHE A 48 -10.48 4.46 9.71
C PHE A 48 -11.57 3.39 9.83
N PRO A 49 -12.75 3.64 10.43
CA PRO A 49 -13.85 2.69 10.40
C PRO A 49 -14.30 2.35 8.97
N PHE A 50 -14.38 3.36 8.10
CA PHE A 50 -14.71 3.18 6.69
C PHE A 50 -13.72 2.25 5.97
N ALA A 51 -12.41 2.46 6.18
CA ALA A 51 -11.38 1.58 5.63
C ALA A 51 -11.49 0.15 6.18
N ALA A 52 -11.73 0.00 7.49
CA ALA A 52 -11.86 -1.32 8.11
C ALA A 52 -13.03 -2.11 7.50
N GLU A 53 -14.17 -1.46 7.27
CA GLU A 53 -15.33 -2.07 6.60
C GLU A 53 -15.03 -2.36 5.13
N HIS A 54 -14.44 -1.42 4.39
CA HIS A 54 -14.08 -1.58 2.98
C HIS A 54 -13.14 -2.77 2.76
N PHE A 55 -12.15 -2.97 3.63
CA PHE A 55 -11.17 -4.05 3.52
C PHE A 55 -11.59 -5.34 4.23
N ALA A 56 -12.69 -5.38 4.98
CA ALA A 56 -13.14 -6.57 5.72
C ALA A 56 -13.42 -7.78 4.80
N GLY A 57 -13.79 -7.53 3.54
CA GLY A 57 -14.00 -8.58 2.54
C GLY A 57 -12.71 -9.22 2.02
N LEU A 58 -11.57 -8.52 2.07
CA LEU A 58 -10.27 -9.05 1.63
C LEU A 58 -9.66 -10.02 2.65
N ALA A 59 -9.96 -9.83 3.93
CA ALA A 59 -9.44 -10.67 5.02
C ALA A 59 -10.11 -12.05 5.11
N GLN A 60 -11.22 -12.26 4.38
CA GLN A 60 -12.02 -13.49 4.44
C GLN A 60 -11.73 -14.48 3.32
N SER A 61 -10.76 -14.21 2.44
CA SER A 61 -10.35 -15.17 1.42
C SER A 61 -9.25 -16.08 1.99
N PRO A 62 -9.55 -17.35 2.33
CA PRO A 62 -8.52 -18.32 2.62
C PRO A 62 -8.07 -18.93 1.28
N GLU A 63 -6.82 -18.66 0.88
CA GLU A 63 -6.06 -19.66 0.13
C GLU A 63 -5.23 -20.50 1.11
#